data_AF-A0A1Q3SSL3-F1
#
_entry.id   AF-A0A1Q3SSL3-F1
#
_cell.length_a   1.000
_cell.length_b   1.000
_cell.length_c   1.000
_cell.angle_alpha   90.00
_cell.angle_beta   90.00
_cell.angle_gamma   90.00
#
_symmetry.space_group_name_H-M   'P 1'
#
loop_
_entity.id
_entity.type
_entity.pdbx_description
1 polymer ?
#
loop_
_entity_poly.entity_id
_entity_poly.type
_entity_poly.pdbx_seq_one_letter_code
_entity_poly.pdbx_strand_id
1 'polypeptide(L)'
;MSRKTARLQRGPQPQKSPEVLEVGGQKSSIPSGTAASQLPAAGHLNRPSEQFEAEGTDRAGAGAKAGAEFRQKRFPLWLVVIGAGVVIWAVIAFLLLSGGKSEPKPVATLNTPDIHALAFNPAQPETVYFGSHNGLLKSRDNGLSWQPTNLANLDAMGIGVAGDGKTVYISGHAVFSRSDDGGITWRSLLDRLAGTGATDVHALAVDPTNPARLYIFSVGAGLMKSEDSGQHWQVVSKQLANGLVSLALGNNTLWAAVTGRGVLRSQDGGNSWEAASGYANAALDTNNKVAALAFNPNSNTLYAGTVNGLFLSSDGGSSWNGSGYTQPVAALAVNPVNPKNILLVNTRGEVYRSLDGGLSWPGN
;
A
#
# COMPACT_ATOMS: atom_id res chain seq x y z
N MET A 1 -0.69 84.84 11.91
CA MET A 1 -0.93 83.76 10.92
C MET A 1 -0.92 82.41 11.64
N SER A 2 -1.84 81.55 11.23
CA SER A 2 -2.39 80.34 11.86
C SER A 2 -1.47 79.42 12.69
N ARG A 3 -1.92 79.08 13.91
CA ARG A 3 -1.50 77.89 14.68
C ARG A 3 -2.25 76.66 14.16
N LYS A 4 -1.55 75.55 13.90
CA LYS A 4 -2.19 74.22 13.80
C LYS A 4 -1.49 73.23 14.72
N THR A 5 -2.34 72.61 15.53
CA THR A 5 -2.13 71.71 16.65
C THR A 5 -1.86 70.28 16.18
N ALA A 6 -0.97 69.59 16.92
CA ALA A 6 -0.72 68.17 16.80
C ALA A 6 -1.92 67.35 17.29
N ARG A 7 -2.31 66.32 16.54
CA ARG A 7 -3.37 65.37 16.90
C ARG A 7 -2.73 64.00 17.18
N LEU A 8 -2.67 63.64 18.45
CA LEU A 8 -2.30 62.31 18.94
C LEU A 8 -3.32 61.27 18.44
N GLN A 9 -2.86 60.26 17.71
CA GLN A 9 -3.65 59.05 17.43
C GLN A 9 -3.50 58.05 18.58
N ARG A 10 -4.63 57.50 19.02
CA ARG A 10 -4.74 56.49 20.09
C ARG A 10 -4.21 55.14 19.59
N GLY A 11 -3.41 54.48 20.41
CA GLY A 11 -2.98 53.10 20.18
C GLY A 11 -4.14 52.08 20.30
N PRO A 12 -3.97 50.88 19.73
CA PRO A 12 -5.01 49.85 19.72
C PRO A 12 -5.22 49.23 21.11
N GLN A 13 -6.48 48.95 21.46
CA GLN A 13 -6.85 48.22 22.67
C GLN A 13 -6.50 46.72 22.55
N PRO A 14 -6.09 46.06 23.65
CA PRO A 14 -5.82 44.64 23.64
C PRO A 14 -7.12 43.83 23.51
N GLN A 15 -7.16 42.90 22.56
CA GLN A 15 -8.24 41.93 22.43
C GLN A 15 -8.22 40.95 23.61
N LYS A 16 -9.40 40.73 24.20
CA LYS A 16 -9.65 39.72 25.23
C LYS A 16 -9.45 38.31 24.65
N SER A 17 -8.69 37.49 25.36
CA SER A 17 -8.57 36.05 25.12
C SER A 17 -9.92 35.35 25.32
N PRO A 18 -10.32 34.40 24.45
CA PRO A 18 -11.48 33.57 24.72
C PRO A 18 -11.17 32.51 25.78
N GLU A 19 -12.13 32.39 26.68
CA GLU A 19 -12.25 31.55 27.87
C GLU A 19 -12.26 30.05 27.49
N VAL A 20 -11.42 29.25 28.15
CA VAL A 20 -11.37 27.79 27.99
C VAL A 20 -12.53 27.20 28.79
N LEU A 21 -13.52 26.65 28.09
CA LEU A 21 -14.55 25.79 28.67
C LEU A 21 -13.94 24.41 28.95
N GLU A 22 -13.57 24.16 30.20
CA GLU A 22 -13.37 22.82 30.73
C GLU A 22 -14.72 22.07 30.71
N VAL A 23 -14.82 21.01 29.91
CA VAL A 23 -15.89 20.02 30.04
C VAL A 23 -15.30 18.80 30.74
N GLY A 24 -15.80 18.57 31.96
CA GLY A 24 -15.36 17.56 32.90
C GLY A 24 -15.41 16.13 32.37
N GLY A 25 -14.44 15.35 32.85
CA GLY A 25 -14.32 13.93 32.58
C GLY A 25 -15.46 13.11 33.18
N GLN A 26 -15.95 12.16 32.39
CA GLN A 26 -16.65 11.00 32.89
C GLN A 26 -15.74 9.78 32.79
N LYS A 27 -15.31 9.29 33.96
CA LYS A 27 -14.73 7.96 34.15
C LYS A 27 -15.80 6.92 33.83
N SER A 28 -15.54 6.08 32.83
CA SER A 28 -16.26 4.83 32.61
C SER A 28 -15.40 3.68 33.12
N SER A 29 -15.86 3.05 34.18
CA SER A 29 -15.31 1.85 34.80
C SER A 29 -15.64 0.61 33.97
N ILE A 30 -14.63 -0.12 33.50
CA ILE A 30 -14.77 -1.45 32.91
C ILE A 30 -14.69 -2.48 34.05
N PRO A 31 -15.69 -3.37 34.23
CA PRO A 31 -15.52 -4.54 35.09
C PRO A 31 -14.82 -5.67 34.33
N SER A 32 -13.79 -6.22 34.97
CA SER A 32 -13.12 -7.47 34.64
C SER A 32 -14.08 -8.66 34.77
N GLY A 33 -14.29 -9.40 33.68
CA GLY A 33 -15.05 -10.63 33.65
C GLY A 33 -14.30 -11.74 32.92
N THR A 34 -13.58 -12.56 33.69
CA THR A 34 -13.06 -13.87 33.30
C THR A 34 -14.21 -14.83 32.98
N ALA A 35 -14.20 -15.45 31.80
CA ALA A 35 -14.98 -16.65 31.53
C ALA A 35 -14.17 -17.61 30.64
N ALA A 36 -13.63 -18.65 31.29
CA ALA A 36 -13.07 -19.83 30.64
C ALA A 36 -14.23 -20.71 30.14
N SER A 37 -14.28 -20.98 28.84
CA SER A 37 -15.20 -21.98 28.27
C SER A 37 -14.54 -23.36 28.29
N GLN A 38 -15.04 -24.22 29.18
CA GLN A 38 -14.74 -25.64 29.26
C GLN A 38 -15.39 -26.39 28.09
N LEU A 39 -14.61 -27.29 27.47
CA LEU A 39 -15.07 -28.30 26.52
C LEU A 39 -15.81 -29.43 27.27
N PRO A 40 -16.96 -29.95 26.78
CA PRO A 40 -17.53 -31.17 27.30
C PRO A 40 -16.89 -32.42 26.66
N ALA A 41 -16.67 -33.43 27.49
CA ALA A 41 -16.14 -34.74 27.15
C ALA A 41 -17.10 -35.53 26.24
N ALA A 42 -16.56 -36.16 25.20
CA ALA A 42 -17.28 -37.11 24.36
C ALA A 42 -17.40 -38.46 25.05
N GLY A 43 -18.64 -38.91 25.21
CA GLY A 43 -19.03 -40.17 25.82
C GLY A 43 -18.69 -41.39 24.97
N HIS A 44 -18.51 -42.49 25.70
CA HIS A 44 -18.34 -43.87 25.24
C HIS A 44 -19.33 -44.30 24.15
N LEU A 45 -18.81 -44.96 23.11
CA LEU A 45 -19.61 -45.81 22.22
C LEU A 45 -19.23 -47.28 22.40
N ASN A 46 -20.30 -48.06 22.58
CA ASN A 46 -20.36 -49.48 22.83
C ASN A 46 -19.59 -50.35 21.82
N ARG A 47 -18.90 -51.36 22.34
CA ARG A 47 -18.60 -52.60 21.62
C ARG A 47 -19.76 -53.57 21.82
N PRO A 48 -20.23 -54.31 20.79
CA PRO A 48 -21.01 -55.50 21.02
C PRO A 48 -20.09 -56.68 21.31
N SER A 49 -20.45 -57.39 22.37
CA SER A 49 -20.00 -58.72 22.74
C SER A 49 -20.84 -59.77 22.01
N GLU A 50 -20.19 -60.70 21.32
CA GLU A 50 -20.76 -62.03 21.06
C GLU A 50 -19.76 -63.07 21.57
N GLN A 51 -20.20 -63.78 22.62
CA GLN A 51 -19.68 -65.06 23.05
C GLN A 51 -20.22 -66.12 22.08
N PHE A 52 -19.43 -67.12 21.70
CA PHE A 52 -19.90 -68.51 21.63
C PHE A 52 -18.72 -69.49 21.73
N GLU A 53 -18.79 -70.27 22.80
CA GLU A 53 -18.40 -71.67 23.01
C GLU A 53 -17.05 -72.22 22.54
N ALA A 54 -16.32 -72.75 23.53
CA ALA A 54 -15.25 -73.70 23.38
C ALA A 54 -15.83 -75.13 23.49
N GLU A 55 -15.49 -75.99 22.54
CA GLU A 55 -15.58 -77.44 22.72
C GLU A 55 -14.36 -78.16 22.13
N GLY A 56 -13.76 -79.00 22.97
CA GLY A 56 -13.47 -80.39 22.62
C GLY A 56 -12.32 -80.67 21.66
N THR A 57 -11.12 -80.86 22.22
CA THR A 57 -10.07 -81.68 21.60
C THR A 57 -10.48 -83.16 21.63
N ASP A 58 -10.42 -83.85 20.50
CA ASP A 58 -10.19 -85.30 20.50
C ASP A 58 -9.37 -85.80 19.29
N ARG A 59 -8.70 -86.92 19.53
CA ARG A 59 -7.49 -87.42 18.87
C ARG A 59 -7.65 -88.12 17.50
N ALA A 60 -6.54 -88.07 16.77
CA ALA A 60 -5.92 -89.11 15.91
C ALA A 60 -6.55 -89.45 14.55
N GLY A 61 -5.78 -89.18 13.48
CA GLY A 61 -5.94 -89.76 12.15
C GLY A 61 -4.73 -89.43 11.27
N ALA A 62 -4.02 -90.45 10.81
CA ALA A 62 -2.74 -90.38 10.14
C ALA A 62 -2.81 -89.91 8.67
N GLY A 63 -1.71 -89.34 8.18
CA GLY A 63 -1.27 -89.50 6.80
C GLY A 63 -1.27 -88.24 5.93
N ALA A 64 -0.09 -87.63 5.74
CA ALA A 64 0.52 -87.33 4.44
C ALA A 64 1.66 -86.32 4.60
N LYS A 65 2.86 -86.70 4.14
CA LYS A 65 4.01 -85.81 3.98
C LYS A 65 3.67 -84.71 2.97
N ALA A 66 3.75 -83.45 3.37
CA ALA A 66 3.88 -82.32 2.46
C ALA A 66 5.06 -81.46 2.92
N GLY A 67 6.13 -81.44 2.13
CA GLY A 67 7.25 -80.54 2.34
C GLY A 67 6.80 -79.10 2.17
N ALA A 68 6.99 -78.27 3.21
CA ALA A 68 6.80 -76.84 3.11
C ALA A 68 8.03 -76.23 2.42
N GLU A 69 7.95 -76.05 1.10
CA GLU A 69 8.87 -75.16 0.39
C GLU A 69 8.62 -73.72 0.85
N PHE A 70 9.60 -73.12 1.53
CA PHE A 70 9.64 -71.69 1.78
C PHE A 70 9.84 -70.96 0.44
N ARG A 71 8.74 -70.68 -0.27
CA ARG A 71 8.73 -69.76 -1.40
C ARG A 71 9.10 -68.37 -0.88
N GLN A 72 10.36 -67.95 -1.07
CA GLN A 72 10.73 -66.54 -0.97
C GLN A 72 9.82 -65.76 -1.94
N LYS A 73 8.84 -65.02 -1.39
CA LYS A 73 8.06 -64.06 -2.17
C LYS A 73 9.05 -63.01 -2.67
N ARG A 74 9.49 -63.16 -3.92
CA ARG A 74 10.32 -62.17 -4.60
C ARG A 74 9.53 -60.88 -4.67
N PHE A 75 9.92 -59.90 -3.85
CA PHE A 75 9.38 -58.57 -3.95
C PHE A 75 9.68 -58.03 -5.35
N PRO A 76 8.67 -57.58 -6.12
CA PRO A 76 8.92 -57.13 -7.47
C PRO A 76 9.80 -55.87 -7.45
N LEU A 77 10.99 -55.96 -8.03
CA LEU A 77 11.96 -54.85 -8.04
C LEU A 77 11.37 -53.57 -8.65
N TRP A 78 10.40 -53.70 -9.56
CA TRP A 78 9.69 -52.57 -10.17
C TRP A 78 8.85 -51.76 -9.17
N LEU A 79 8.31 -52.37 -8.10
CA LEU A 79 7.60 -51.63 -7.04
C LEU A 79 8.56 -50.78 -6.21
N VAL A 80 9.79 -51.24 -6.01
CA VAL A 80 10.85 -50.47 -5.33
C VAL A 80 11.28 -49.27 -6.19
N VAL A 81 11.38 -49.46 -7.51
CA VAL A 81 11.72 -48.39 -8.46
C VAL A 81 10.62 -47.33 -8.53
N ILE A 82 9.33 -47.72 -8.54
CA ILE A 82 8.21 -46.77 -8.49
C ILE A 82 8.20 -46.02 -7.15
N GLY A 83 8.34 -46.73 -6.03
CA GLY A 83 8.41 -46.11 -4.70
C GLY A 83 9.56 -45.11 -4.57
N ALA A 84 10.75 -45.46 -5.06
CA ALA A 84 11.90 -44.57 -5.10
C ALA A 84 11.64 -43.35 -6.01
N GLY A 85 11.00 -43.54 -7.17
CA GLY A 85 10.61 -42.46 -8.07
C GLY A 85 9.62 -41.48 -7.44
N VAL A 86 8.63 -41.97 -6.69
CA VAL A 86 7.66 -41.13 -5.96
C VAL A 86 8.34 -40.36 -4.83
N VAL A 87 9.25 -40.98 -4.09
CA VAL A 87 10.00 -40.31 -3.02
C VAL A 87 10.94 -39.25 -3.60
N ILE A 88 11.64 -39.54 -4.70
CA ILE A 88 12.49 -38.57 -5.40
C ILE A 88 11.64 -37.39 -5.90
N TRP A 89 10.48 -37.65 -6.50
CA TRP A 89 9.56 -36.59 -6.92
C TRP A 89 9.03 -35.78 -5.74
N ALA A 90 8.68 -36.41 -4.63
CA ALA A 90 8.23 -35.73 -3.42
C ALA A 90 9.34 -34.89 -2.80
N VAL A 91 10.59 -35.35 -2.82
CA VAL A 91 11.76 -34.59 -2.35
C VAL A 91 12.09 -33.44 -3.30
N ILE A 92 12.02 -33.63 -4.63
CA ILE A 92 12.19 -32.54 -5.60
C ILE A 92 11.07 -31.51 -5.46
N ALA A 93 9.82 -31.94 -5.36
CA ALA A 93 8.68 -31.05 -5.12
C ALA A 93 8.83 -30.34 -3.79
N PHE A 94 9.21 -31.04 -2.72
CA PHE A 94 9.49 -30.43 -1.42
C PHE A 94 10.62 -29.42 -1.53
N LEU A 95 11.77 -29.74 -2.15
CA LEU A 95 12.89 -28.81 -2.31
C LEU A 95 12.58 -27.61 -3.20
N LEU A 96 11.74 -27.79 -4.25
CA LEU A 96 11.24 -26.70 -5.09
C LEU A 96 10.22 -25.82 -4.33
N LEU A 97 9.42 -26.40 -3.44
CA LEU A 97 8.41 -25.70 -2.62
C LEU A 97 8.98 -25.17 -1.30
N SER A 98 10.12 -25.71 -0.84
CA SER A 98 10.82 -25.39 0.41
C SER A 98 12.07 -24.57 0.18
N GLY A 99 12.35 -24.16 -1.07
CA GLY A 99 13.26 -23.07 -1.34
C GLY A 99 12.77 -21.89 -0.51
N GLY A 100 13.48 -21.60 0.59
CA GLY A 100 13.07 -20.55 1.51
C GLY A 100 12.88 -19.28 0.72
N LYS A 101 11.70 -18.65 0.86
CA LYS A 101 11.42 -17.32 0.30
C LYS A 101 12.55 -16.40 0.76
N SER A 102 13.53 -16.18 -0.10
CA SER A 102 14.62 -15.27 0.23
C SER A 102 14.03 -13.87 0.29
N GLU A 103 14.57 -13.02 1.16
CA GLU A 103 14.06 -11.66 1.25
C GLU A 103 14.36 -10.93 -0.06
N PRO A 104 13.40 -10.10 -0.55
CA PRO A 104 13.66 -9.20 -1.65
C PRO A 104 14.93 -8.39 -1.38
N LYS A 105 15.77 -8.22 -2.41
CA LYS A 105 16.97 -7.40 -2.37
C LYS A 105 16.68 -6.02 -2.95
N PRO A 106 17.07 -4.94 -2.25
CA PRO A 106 16.92 -3.60 -2.80
C PRO A 106 17.88 -3.36 -3.97
N VAL A 107 17.45 -2.54 -4.91
CA VAL A 107 18.23 -2.10 -6.07
C VAL A 107 18.98 -0.79 -5.81
N ALA A 108 18.54 -0.02 -4.82
CA ALA A 108 19.19 1.20 -4.36
C ALA A 108 18.76 1.52 -2.90
N THR A 109 19.46 2.46 -2.28
CA THR A 109 19.10 2.99 -0.95
C THR A 109 19.09 4.52 -1.01
N LEU A 110 18.02 5.11 -0.47
CA LEU A 110 17.85 6.54 -0.30
C LEU A 110 18.27 6.91 1.12
N ASN A 111 19.19 7.86 1.26
CA ASN A 111 19.72 8.28 2.56
C ASN A 111 18.81 9.32 3.22
N THR A 112 17.56 8.96 3.48
CA THR A 112 16.58 9.80 4.17
C THR A 112 15.57 8.92 4.92
N PRO A 113 15.20 9.27 6.16
CA PRO A 113 14.09 8.62 6.84
C PRO A 113 12.72 9.11 6.31
N ASP A 114 12.71 10.22 5.57
CA ASP A 114 11.50 10.89 5.09
C ASP A 114 11.19 10.50 3.65
N ILE A 115 10.10 9.75 3.49
CA ILE A 115 9.69 9.11 2.24
C ILE A 115 8.22 9.46 1.99
N HIS A 116 7.97 10.29 0.98
CA HIS A 116 6.63 10.83 0.76
C HIS A 116 6.07 10.46 -0.60
N ALA A 117 6.81 10.72 -1.68
CA ALA A 117 6.29 10.53 -3.03
C ALA A 117 7.31 9.90 -3.96
N LEU A 118 6.78 9.12 -4.91
CA LEU A 118 7.52 8.54 -6.02
C LEU A 118 6.68 8.69 -7.30
N ALA A 119 7.28 9.12 -8.40
CA ALA A 119 6.56 9.28 -9.67
C ALA A 119 7.45 8.98 -10.88
N PHE A 120 6.96 8.15 -11.79
CA PHE A 120 7.57 7.97 -13.11
C PHE A 120 7.23 9.14 -14.02
N ASN A 121 8.16 9.47 -14.93
CA ASN A 121 7.89 10.35 -16.05
C ASN A 121 7.24 9.55 -17.20
N PRO A 122 6.01 9.87 -17.64
CA PRO A 122 5.36 9.11 -18.71
C PRO A 122 6.02 9.21 -20.09
N ALA A 123 6.69 10.32 -20.41
CA ALA A 123 7.38 10.49 -21.68
C ALA A 123 8.84 10.00 -21.66
N GLN A 124 9.40 9.77 -20.46
CA GLN A 124 10.75 9.27 -20.21
C GLN A 124 10.67 8.16 -19.14
N PRO A 125 10.25 6.94 -19.51
CA PRO A 125 9.87 5.89 -18.54
C PRO A 125 11.02 5.40 -17.63
N GLU A 126 12.28 5.72 -17.95
CA GLU A 126 13.46 5.50 -17.10
C GLU A 126 13.66 6.59 -16.05
N THR A 127 13.03 7.75 -16.24
CA THR A 127 13.10 8.88 -15.33
C THR A 127 12.09 8.74 -14.20
N VAL A 128 12.57 8.88 -12.96
CA VAL A 128 11.76 8.75 -11.74
C VAL A 128 12.10 9.90 -10.80
N TYR A 129 11.08 10.48 -10.18
CA TYR A 129 11.23 11.49 -9.15
C TYR A 129 10.91 10.89 -7.78
N PHE A 130 11.66 11.32 -6.76
CA PHE A 130 11.45 10.97 -5.37
C PHE A 130 11.40 12.23 -4.51
N GLY A 131 10.37 12.33 -3.67
CA GLY A 131 10.10 13.49 -2.82
C GLY A 131 10.26 13.16 -1.34
N SER A 132 10.85 14.12 -0.61
CA SER A 132 11.16 14.04 0.82
C SER A 132 11.17 15.45 1.43
N HIS A 133 11.30 15.58 2.75
CA HIS A 133 11.57 16.87 3.40
C HIS A 133 12.90 17.52 2.96
N ASN A 134 13.82 16.72 2.39
CA ASN A 134 15.13 17.19 1.94
C ASN A 134 15.12 17.67 0.47
N GLY A 135 13.96 17.64 -0.19
CA GLY A 135 13.81 18.06 -1.57
C GLY A 135 13.48 16.91 -2.52
N LEU A 136 13.63 17.24 -3.80
CA LEU A 136 13.36 16.36 -4.92
C LEU A 136 14.66 15.71 -5.43
N LEU A 137 14.68 14.38 -5.45
CA LEU A 137 15.69 13.58 -6.15
C LEU A 137 15.15 13.12 -7.50
N LYS A 138 16.06 12.90 -8.46
CA LYS A 138 15.76 12.39 -9.80
C LYS A 138 16.67 11.21 -10.12
N SER A 139 16.07 10.13 -10.58
CA SER A 139 16.72 9.01 -11.24
C SER A 139 16.54 9.13 -12.75
N ARG A 140 17.51 8.64 -13.52
CA ARG A 140 17.43 8.49 -14.99
C ARG A 140 17.62 7.04 -15.46
N ASP A 141 17.63 6.09 -14.53
CA ASP A 141 17.98 4.69 -14.80
C ASP A 141 17.02 3.71 -14.11
N ASN A 142 15.73 4.08 -13.99
CA ASN A 142 14.69 3.30 -13.31
C ASN A 142 14.94 3.07 -11.80
N GLY A 143 15.45 4.07 -11.11
CA GLY A 143 15.59 4.09 -9.65
C GLY A 143 16.84 3.37 -9.14
N LEU A 144 17.79 3.06 -10.02
CA LEU A 144 19.06 2.42 -9.66
C LEU A 144 20.05 3.43 -9.08
N SER A 145 20.02 4.68 -9.56
CA SER A 145 20.79 5.79 -9.00
C SER A 145 19.98 7.07 -8.91
N TRP A 146 20.31 7.90 -7.92
CA TRP A 146 19.55 9.10 -7.56
C TRP A 146 20.45 10.32 -7.43
N GLN A 147 20.02 11.43 -8.02
CA GLN A 147 20.72 12.70 -7.94
C GLN A 147 19.79 13.80 -7.41
N PRO A 148 20.28 14.71 -6.55
CA PRO A 148 19.49 15.86 -6.14
C PRO A 148 19.22 16.79 -7.33
N THR A 149 18.05 17.42 -7.32
CA THR A 149 17.72 18.51 -8.24
C THR A 149 18.08 19.86 -7.63
N ASN A 150 17.77 20.97 -8.32
CA ASN A 150 17.88 22.33 -7.78
C ASN A 150 16.83 22.67 -6.70
N LEU A 151 15.97 21.73 -6.34
CA LEU A 151 14.96 21.85 -5.28
C LEU A 151 15.39 21.20 -3.96
N ALA A 152 16.69 21.23 -3.64
CA ALA A 152 17.19 20.76 -2.36
C ALA A 152 16.62 21.60 -1.19
N ASN A 153 16.39 20.96 -0.04
CA ASN A 153 15.84 21.58 1.18
C ASN A 153 14.42 22.15 1.06
N LEU A 154 13.65 21.71 0.05
CA LEU A 154 12.22 21.95 -0.02
C LEU A 154 11.46 20.73 0.47
N ASP A 155 10.32 20.96 1.09
CA ASP A 155 9.46 19.88 1.50
C ASP A 155 8.62 19.36 0.31
N ALA A 156 9.09 18.28 -0.32
CA ALA A 156 8.46 17.66 -1.48
C ALA A 156 7.64 16.43 -1.05
N MET A 157 6.48 16.69 -0.44
CA MET A 157 5.52 15.69 0.02
C MET A 157 4.75 15.01 -1.14
N GLY A 158 4.29 15.81 -2.11
CA GLY A 158 3.51 15.34 -3.25
C GLY A 158 4.26 15.56 -4.55
N ILE A 159 4.14 14.61 -5.49
CA ILE A 159 4.67 14.72 -6.85
C ILE A 159 3.60 14.28 -7.83
N GLY A 160 3.37 15.08 -8.87
CA GLY A 160 2.51 14.71 -9.99
C GLY A 160 3.19 15.01 -11.33
N VAL A 161 3.14 14.07 -12.27
CA VAL A 161 3.71 14.23 -13.61
C VAL A 161 2.60 14.08 -14.64
N ALA A 162 2.45 15.05 -15.53
CA ALA A 162 1.50 14.98 -16.63
C ALA A 162 1.93 13.96 -17.69
N GLY A 163 0.98 13.52 -18.53
CA GLY A 163 1.24 12.60 -19.64
C GLY A 163 2.30 13.08 -20.65
N ASP A 164 2.50 14.40 -20.78
CA ASP A 164 3.55 14.98 -21.64
C ASP A 164 4.98 14.77 -21.10
N GLY A 165 5.13 14.37 -19.84
CA GLY A 165 6.40 14.20 -19.15
C GLY A 165 7.22 15.47 -18.93
N LYS A 166 6.70 16.63 -19.34
CA LYS A 166 7.33 17.95 -19.20
C LYS A 166 6.74 18.72 -18.04
N THR A 167 5.42 18.61 -17.87
CA THR A 167 4.72 19.28 -16.78
C THR A 167 4.84 18.44 -15.51
N VAL A 168 5.58 18.96 -14.53
CA VAL A 168 5.78 18.32 -13.22
C VAL A 168 5.35 19.27 -12.13
N TYR A 169 4.61 18.77 -11.15
CA TYR A 169 4.20 19.49 -9.96
C TYR A 169 4.82 18.87 -8.72
N ILE A 170 5.20 19.71 -7.77
CA ILE A 170 5.55 19.29 -6.41
C ILE A 170 4.74 20.08 -5.38
N SER A 171 4.47 19.47 -4.23
CA SER A 171 3.75 20.10 -3.13
C SER A 171 4.29 19.68 -1.76
N GLY A 172 4.02 20.46 -0.71
CA GLY A 172 4.37 20.17 0.68
C GLY A 172 4.10 21.37 1.61
N HIS A 173 4.80 21.46 2.74
CA HIS A 173 4.66 22.59 3.67
C HIS A 173 5.15 23.89 3.03
N ALA A 174 4.22 24.81 2.76
CA ALA A 174 4.50 26.04 2.02
C ALA A 174 5.26 25.78 0.70
N VAL A 175 4.99 24.63 0.05
CA VAL A 175 5.52 24.27 -1.26
C VAL A 175 4.36 23.95 -2.19
N PHE A 176 4.29 24.68 -3.31
CA PHE A 176 3.53 24.29 -4.48
C PHE A 176 4.26 24.88 -5.69
N SER A 177 4.88 24.03 -6.50
CA SER A 177 5.72 24.47 -7.62
C SER A 177 5.47 23.64 -8.86
N ARG A 178 5.72 24.24 -10.03
CA ARG A 178 5.55 23.62 -11.34
C ARG A 178 6.81 23.78 -12.19
N SER A 179 7.13 22.73 -12.93
CA SER A 179 8.07 22.71 -14.05
C SER A 179 7.31 22.46 -15.36
N ASP A 180 7.79 23.02 -16.47
CA ASP A 180 7.29 22.78 -17.83
C ASP A 180 8.36 22.15 -18.75
N ASP A 181 9.48 21.70 -18.18
CA ASP A 181 10.64 21.19 -18.91
C ASP A 181 11.20 19.89 -18.31
N GLY A 182 10.35 19.13 -17.61
CA GLY A 182 10.73 17.84 -17.03
C GLY A 182 11.62 17.99 -15.80
N GLY A 183 11.36 19.01 -14.98
CA GLY A 183 12.03 19.26 -13.71
C GLY A 183 13.40 19.91 -13.80
N ILE A 184 13.70 20.62 -14.90
CA ILE A 184 14.95 21.38 -15.06
C ILE A 184 14.81 22.76 -14.43
N THR A 185 13.75 23.50 -14.81
CA THR A 185 13.38 24.79 -14.22
C THR A 185 12.04 24.71 -13.51
N TRP A 186 11.88 25.55 -12.48
CA TRP A 186 10.73 25.53 -11.60
C TRP A 186 10.25 26.95 -11.33
N ARG A 187 8.93 27.10 -11.20
CA ARG A 187 8.30 28.30 -10.65
C ARG A 187 7.41 27.94 -9.48
N SER A 188 7.42 28.78 -8.45
CA SER A 188 6.46 28.70 -7.37
C SER A 188 5.08 29.11 -7.86
N LEU A 189 4.07 28.37 -7.42
CA LEU A 189 2.64 28.64 -7.60
C LEU A 189 1.94 28.85 -6.25
N LEU A 190 2.70 29.14 -5.18
CA LEU A 190 2.14 29.32 -3.83
C LEU A 190 1.13 30.46 -3.74
N ASP A 191 1.32 31.50 -4.54
CA ASP A 191 0.37 32.61 -4.64
C ASP A 191 -1.01 32.17 -5.15
N ARG A 192 -1.08 31.06 -5.91
CA ARG A 192 -2.34 30.43 -6.36
C ARG A 192 -3.07 29.68 -5.25
N LEU A 193 -2.41 29.41 -4.12
CA LEU A 193 -3.03 28.86 -2.91
C LEU A 193 -3.40 29.95 -1.90
N ALA A 194 -3.14 31.23 -2.18
CA ALA A 194 -3.50 32.32 -1.29
C ALA A 194 -5.02 32.38 -1.07
N GLY A 195 -5.45 32.49 0.18
CA GLY A 195 -6.87 32.56 0.55
C GLY A 195 -7.62 31.22 0.52
N THR A 196 -7.01 30.13 0.08
CA THR A 196 -7.65 28.79 0.10
C THR A 196 -7.50 28.09 1.45
N GLY A 197 -6.53 28.53 2.27
CA GLY A 197 -6.10 27.85 3.49
C GLY A 197 -5.19 26.65 3.26
N ALA A 198 -4.83 26.35 2.00
CA ALA A 198 -3.97 25.23 1.64
C ALA A 198 -2.48 25.56 1.84
N THR A 199 -2.02 25.56 3.09
CA THR A 199 -0.61 25.84 3.44
C THR A 199 0.24 24.60 3.61
N ASP A 200 -0.39 23.43 3.69
CA ASP A 200 0.26 22.16 4.05
C ASP A 200 -0.29 21.01 3.18
N VAL A 201 0.27 20.88 1.97
CA VAL A 201 -0.28 20.02 0.91
C VAL A 201 0.41 18.65 0.92
N HIS A 202 -0.26 17.65 1.50
CA HIS A 202 0.29 16.30 1.72
C HIS A 202 0.10 15.35 0.55
N ALA A 203 -0.92 15.54 -0.27
CA ALA A 203 -1.16 14.68 -1.44
C ALA A 203 -1.48 15.52 -2.67
N LEU A 204 -1.01 15.03 -3.83
CA LEU A 204 -1.15 15.66 -5.12
C LEU A 204 -1.38 14.57 -6.17
N ALA A 205 -2.37 14.76 -7.04
CA ALA A 205 -2.59 13.93 -8.21
C ALA A 205 -2.84 14.81 -9.44
N VAL A 206 -2.21 14.45 -10.56
CA VAL A 206 -2.37 15.08 -11.87
C VAL A 206 -3.13 14.11 -12.76
N ASP A 207 -4.15 14.58 -13.48
CA ASP A 207 -4.83 13.75 -14.48
C ASP A 207 -3.86 13.54 -15.67
N PRO A 208 -3.47 12.28 -15.96
CA PRO A 208 -2.50 12.00 -17.02
C PRO A 208 -3.06 12.31 -18.42
N THR A 209 -4.39 12.36 -18.58
CA THR A 209 -5.08 12.63 -19.85
C THR A 209 -5.52 14.08 -19.99
N ASN A 210 -5.66 14.80 -18.88
CA ASN A 210 -6.00 16.22 -18.84
C ASN A 210 -5.13 16.96 -17.81
N PRO A 211 -3.91 17.41 -18.14
CA PRO A 211 -3.00 18.01 -17.16
C PRO A 211 -3.49 19.33 -16.55
N ALA A 212 -4.60 19.89 -17.05
CA ALA A 212 -5.27 21.01 -16.39
C ALA A 212 -6.02 20.57 -15.12
N ARG A 213 -6.41 19.30 -15.02
CA ARG A 213 -7.09 18.75 -13.86
C ARG A 213 -6.11 18.26 -12.81
N LEU A 214 -6.16 18.88 -11.65
CA LEU A 214 -5.33 18.54 -10.49
C LEU A 214 -6.21 18.30 -9.26
N TYR A 215 -5.75 17.41 -8.39
CA TYR A 215 -6.28 17.26 -7.05
C TYR A 215 -5.16 17.47 -6.04
N ILE A 216 -5.44 18.25 -5.00
CA ILE A 216 -4.55 18.39 -3.85
C ILE A 216 -5.32 18.15 -2.58
N PHE A 217 -4.66 17.54 -1.61
CA PHE A 217 -5.15 17.49 -0.25
C PHE A 217 -4.25 18.36 0.62
N SER A 218 -4.85 19.30 1.33
CA SER A 218 -4.16 20.07 2.36
C SER A 218 -4.78 19.82 3.72
N VAL A 219 -3.92 19.63 4.72
CA VAL A 219 -4.35 19.54 6.12
C VAL A 219 -5.10 20.83 6.48
N GLY A 220 -6.28 20.70 7.08
CA GLY A 220 -7.15 21.81 7.47
C GLY A 220 -8.04 22.38 6.35
N ALA A 221 -7.60 22.40 5.09
CA ALA A 221 -8.43 22.90 3.96
C ALA A 221 -9.28 21.80 3.28
N GLY A 222 -8.82 20.54 3.35
CA GLY A 222 -9.48 19.40 2.74
C GLY A 222 -8.99 19.09 1.33
N LEU A 223 -9.76 18.28 0.61
CA LEU A 223 -9.49 17.93 -0.78
C LEU A 223 -9.98 19.06 -1.69
N MET A 224 -9.09 19.51 -2.56
CA MET A 224 -9.33 20.56 -3.53
C MET A 224 -9.06 20.06 -4.94
N LYS A 225 -9.75 20.68 -5.89
CA LYS A 225 -9.64 20.41 -7.32
C LYS A 225 -9.33 21.69 -8.08
N SER A 226 -8.47 21.58 -9.08
CA SER A 226 -8.28 22.58 -10.13
C SER A 226 -8.61 21.96 -11.48
N GLU A 227 -9.15 22.75 -12.40
CA GLU A 227 -9.41 22.38 -13.81
C GLU A 227 -8.62 23.26 -14.79
N ASP A 228 -7.67 24.05 -14.28
CA ASP A 228 -6.92 25.04 -15.04
C ASP A 228 -5.42 25.04 -14.70
N SER A 229 -4.85 23.86 -14.44
CA SER A 229 -3.42 23.67 -14.14
C SER A 229 -2.96 24.37 -12.86
N GLY A 230 -3.81 24.34 -11.83
CA GLY A 230 -3.52 24.86 -10.50
C GLY A 230 -3.58 26.39 -10.39
N GLN A 231 -4.25 27.08 -11.32
CA GLN A 231 -4.44 28.53 -11.23
C GLN A 231 -5.56 28.89 -10.26
N HIS A 232 -6.66 28.13 -10.27
CA HIS A 232 -7.77 28.26 -9.34
C HIS A 232 -8.12 26.92 -8.70
N TRP A 233 -8.60 26.98 -7.46
CA TRP A 233 -8.89 25.80 -6.65
C TRP A 233 -10.28 25.88 -6.03
N GLN A 234 -11.01 24.76 -6.10
CA GLN A 234 -12.29 24.55 -5.44
C GLN A 234 -12.17 23.43 -4.42
N VAL A 235 -12.65 23.65 -3.20
CA VAL A 235 -12.79 22.58 -2.20
C VAL A 235 -13.91 21.63 -2.65
N VAL A 236 -13.59 20.37 -2.87
CA VAL A 236 -14.54 19.32 -3.29
C VAL A 236 -14.90 18.36 -2.17
N SER A 237 -14.06 18.24 -1.14
CA SER A 237 -14.43 17.48 0.07
C SER A 237 -13.71 17.96 1.33
N LYS A 238 -14.49 18.29 2.35
CA LYS A 238 -14.00 18.54 3.72
C LYS A 238 -14.11 17.31 4.62
N GLN A 239 -14.83 16.28 4.20
CA GLN A 239 -15.04 15.05 4.99
C GLN A 239 -13.77 14.20 5.10
N LEU A 240 -12.79 14.46 4.24
CA LEU A 240 -11.48 13.81 4.26
C LEU A 240 -10.40 14.66 4.94
N ALA A 241 -10.78 15.82 5.53
CA ALA A 241 -9.84 16.83 6.06
C ALA A 241 -8.83 16.29 7.08
N ASN A 242 -9.16 15.18 7.74
CA ASN A 242 -8.28 14.52 8.71
C ASN A 242 -7.99 13.09 8.23
N GLY A 243 -6.77 12.85 7.76
CA GLY A 243 -6.24 11.51 7.56
C GLY A 243 -6.06 11.05 6.12
N LEU A 244 -6.37 11.85 5.10
CA LEU A 244 -5.99 11.52 3.72
C LEU A 244 -4.45 11.55 3.58
N VAL A 245 -3.88 10.43 3.13
CA VAL A 245 -2.42 10.24 3.02
C VAL A 245 -1.96 10.20 1.56
N SER A 246 -2.72 9.54 0.69
CA SER A 246 -2.34 9.38 -0.72
C SER A 246 -3.56 9.48 -1.63
N LEU A 247 -3.33 9.99 -2.83
CA LEU A 247 -4.30 10.01 -3.93
C LEU A 247 -3.80 9.17 -5.09
N ALA A 248 -4.71 8.51 -5.80
CA ALA A 248 -4.46 7.96 -7.13
C ALA A 248 -5.62 8.33 -8.05
N LEU A 249 -5.31 8.66 -9.30
CA LEU A 249 -6.28 9.13 -10.27
C LEU A 249 -6.25 8.23 -11.51
N GLY A 250 -7.42 7.72 -11.86
CA GLY A 250 -7.67 7.01 -13.12
C GLY A 250 -8.69 7.78 -13.97
N ASN A 251 -9.15 7.14 -15.04
CA ASN A 251 -10.15 7.73 -15.92
C ASN A 251 -11.45 7.97 -15.14
N ASN A 252 -11.74 9.22 -14.82
CA ASN A 252 -12.93 9.68 -14.11
C ASN A 252 -13.15 9.03 -12.72
N THR A 253 -12.12 8.44 -12.14
CA THR A 253 -12.17 7.78 -10.83
C THR A 253 -11.00 8.24 -9.97
N LEU A 254 -11.30 8.70 -8.76
CA LEU A 254 -10.31 9.13 -7.78
C LEU A 254 -10.32 8.12 -6.62
N TRP A 255 -9.14 7.66 -6.22
CA TRP A 255 -8.95 6.86 -5.01
C TRP A 255 -8.19 7.67 -3.97
N ALA A 256 -8.56 7.48 -2.71
CA ALA A 256 -7.91 8.10 -1.57
C ALA A 256 -7.57 7.04 -0.52
N ALA A 257 -6.33 7.03 -0.06
CA ALA A 257 -5.94 6.31 1.15
C ALA A 257 -6.19 7.23 2.34
N VAL A 258 -7.00 6.77 3.29
CA VAL A 258 -7.43 7.55 4.44
C VAL A 258 -7.16 6.75 5.72
N THR A 259 -6.40 7.35 6.63
CA THR A 259 -6.02 6.77 7.92
C THR A 259 -7.27 6.36 8.70
N GLY A 260 -7.34 5.09 9.12
CA GLY A 260 -8.47 4.51 9.85
C GLY A 260 -9.73 4.23 9.01
N ARG A 261 -9.68 4.49 7.69
CA ARG A 261 -10.81 4.23 6.76
C ARG A 261 -10.42 3.40 5.54
N GLY A 262 -9.13 3.06 5.41
CA GLY A 262 -8.59 2.31 4.28
C GLY A 262 -8.61 3.11 2.97
N VAL A 263 -8.84 2.42 1.86
CA VAL A 263 -9.02 3.01 0.53
C VAL A 263 -10.48 3.33 0.28
N LEU A 264 -10.73 4.57 -0.17
CA LEU A 264 -12.01 5.06 -0.64
C LEU A 264 -11.95 5.34 -2.14
N ARG A 265 -13.09 5.23 -2.83
CA ARG A 265 -13.25 5.54 -4.25
C ARG A 265 -14.30 6.63 -4.44
N SER A 266 -14.06 7.52 -5.39
CA SER A 266 -14.99 8.54 -5.86
C SER A 266 -15.10 8.50 -7.38
N GLN A 267 -16.33 8.57 -7.90
CA GLN A 267 -16.64 8.58 -9.34
C GLN A 267 -17.22 9.91 -9.82
N ASP A 268 -17.36 10.88 -8.91
CA ASP A 268 -17.95 12.20 -9.17
C ASP A 268 -16.94 13.33 -8.93
N GLY A 269 -15.65 13.00 -9.06
CA GLY A 269 -14.56 13.97 -8.94
C GLY A 269 -14.29 14.43 -7.51
N GLY A 270 -14.56 13.58 -6.51
CA GLY A 270 -14.22 13.79 -5.11
C GLY A 270 -15.37 14.29 -4.23
N ASN A 271 -16.59 14.43 -4.78
CA ASN A 271 -17.75 14.96 -4.04
C ASN A 271 -18.37 13.91 -3.11
N SER A 272 -18.44 12.64 -3.54
CA SER A 272 -18.87 11.51 -2.73
C SER A 272 -17.87 10.36 -2.77
N TRP A 273 -17.91 9.53 -1.73
CA TRP A 273 -16.92 8.47 -1.49
C TRP A 273 -17.58 7.18 -1.00
N GLU A 274 -17.11 6.07 -1.54
CA GLU A 274 -17.49 4.72 -1.11
C GLU A 274 -16.24 3.91 -0.73
N ALA A 275 -16.42 2.83 0.03
CA ALA A 275 -15.32 1.98 0.45
C ALA A 275 -14.78 1.15 -0.74
N ALA A 276 -13.45 1.10 -0.88
CA ALA A 276 -12.73 0.36 -1.90
C ALA A 276 -11.56 -0.45 -1.29
N SER A 277 -11.76 -0.93 -0.06
CA SER A 277 -10.78 -1.72 0.70
C SER A 277 -11.07 -3.23 0.61
N GLY A 278 -11.57 -3.72 -0.53
CA GLY A 278 -11.77 -5.15 -0.72
C GLY A 278 -13.06 -5.68 -0.08
N TYR A 279 -14.20 -5.02 -0.26
CA TYR A 279 -15.48 -5.52 0.28
C TYR A 279 -15.83 -6.94 -0.20
N ALA A 280 -15.25 -7.40 -1.32
CA ALA A 280 -15.46 -8.73 -1.86
C ALA A 280 -14.60 -9.84 -1.21
N ASN A 281 -13.44 -9.52 -0.62
CA ASN A 281 -12.53 -10.54 -0.06
C ASN A 281 -11.81 -10.16 1.25
N ALA A 282 -12.06 -8.95 1.77
CA ALA A 282 -11.47 -8.38 2.98
C ALA A 282 -9.93 -8.43 3.03
N ALA A 283 -9.26 -8.49 1.88
CA ALA A 283 -7.80 -8.65 1.82
C ALA A 283 -7.04 -7.40 2.28
N LEU A 284 -7.67 -6.22 2.22
CA LEU A 284 -7.11 -4.97 2.69
C LEU A 284 -7.80 -4.57 4.00
N ASP A 285 -7.22 -4.97 5.13
CA ASP A 285 -7.74 -4.60 6.45
C ASP A 285 -7.62 -3.08 6.67
N THR A 286 -8.76 -2.44 6.96
CA THR A 286 -8.90 -0.98 7.11
C THR A 286 -8.21 -0.44 8.37
N ASN A 287 -7.85 -1.30 9.32
CA ASN A 287 -7.00 -0.93 10.45
C ASN A 287 -5.52 -0.85 10.06
N ASN A 288 -5.11 -1.51 8.97
CA ASN A 288 -3.76 -1.41 8.46
C ASN A 288 -3.60 -0.10 7.68
N LYS A 289 -2.56 0.65 8.03
CA LYS A 289 -2.28 1.94 7.41
C LYS A 289 -1.87 1.75 5.96
N VAL A 290 -2.67 2.30 5.05
CA VAL A 290 -2.32 2.46 3.64
C VAL A 290 -1.53 3.76 3.51
N ALA A 291 -0.27 3.66 3.12
CA ALA A 291 0.64 4.81 3.04
C ALA A 291 0.72 5.38 1.62
N ALA A 292 0.58 4.55 0.59
CA ALA A 292 0.73 4.96 -0.80
C ALA A 292 -0.28 4.27 -1.72
N LEU A 293 -0.75 5.01 -2.71
CA LEU A 293 -1.54 4.49 -3.83
C LEU A 293 -0.88 4.86 -5.14
N ALA A 294 -0.93 3.95 -6.13
CA ALA A 294 -0.68 4.30 -7.51
C ALA A 294 -1.64 3.53 -8.42
N PHE A 295 -2.06 4.17 -9.50
CA PHE A 295 -2.92 3.58 -10.51
C PHE A 295 -2.22 3.59 -11.87
N ASN A 296 -2.32 2.49 -12.59
CA ASN A 296 -1.90 2.43 -13.98
C ASN A 296 -3.14 2.27 -14.90
N PRO A 297 -3.41 3.24 -15.79
CA PRO A 297 -4.57 3.19 -16.68
C PRO A 297 -4.44 2.13 -17.77
N ASN A 298 -3.22 1.77 -18.19
CA ASN A 298 -2.99 0.81 -19.28
C ASN A 298 -3.23 -0.64 -18.83
N SER A 299 -2.88 -0.99 -17.58
CA SER A 299 -3.20 -2.30 -17.01
C SER A 299 -4.49 -2.31 -16.18
N ASN A 300 -5.13 -1.15 -16.00
CA ASN A 300 -6.26 -0.94 -15.09
C ASN A 300 -6.00 -1.52 -13.70
N THR A 301 -4.81 -1.29 -13.16
CA THR A 301 -4.39 -1.87 -11.87
C THR A 301 -4.13 -0.76 -10.86
N LEU A 302 -4.79 -0.85 -9.72
CA LEU A 302 -4.55 -0.04 -8.53
C LEU A 302 -3.63 -0.80 -7.57
N TYR A 303 -2.64 -0.10 -7.03
CA TYR A 303 -1.67 -0.64 -6.10
C TYR A 303 -1.79 0.10 -4.77
N ALA A 304 -1.69 -0.63 -3.66
CA ALA A 304 -1.72 -0.10 -2.31
C ALA A 304 -0.50 -0.56 -1.53
N GLY A 305 0.33 0.40 -1.14
CA GLY A 305 1.44 0.21 -0.22
C GLY A 305 0.93 0.29 1.21
N THR A 306 1.16 -0.77 1.99
CA THR A 306 0.69 -0.88 3.38
C THR A 306 1.83 -1.23 4.31
N VAL A 307 1.54 -1.22 5.62
CA VAL A 307 2.44 -1.76 6.65
C VAL A 307 2.71 -3.26 6.51
N ASN A 308 1.83 -4.01 5.83
CA ASN A 308 1.92 -5.46 5.65
C ASN A 308 2.35 -5.89 4.24
N GLY A 309 2.82 -4.94 3.43
CA GLY A 309 3.23 -5.23 2.06
C GLY A 309 2.50 -4.45 0.99
N LEU A 310 2.74 -4.86 -0.25
CA LEU A 310 2.09 -4.32 -1.44
C LEU A 310 0.91 -5.19 -1.85
N PHE A 311 -0.24 -4.55 -2.08
CA PHE A 311 -1.46 -5.16 -2.58
C PHE A 311 -1.83 -4.55 -3.93
N LEU A 312 -2.53 -5.33 -4.76
CA LEU A 312 -2.96 -4.93 -6.09
C LEU A 312 -4.42 -5.33 -6.36
N SER A 313 -5.12 -4.48 -7.11
CA SER A 313 -6.53 -4.62 -7.46
C SER A 313 -6.73 -4.29 -8.95
N SER A 314 -7.44 -5.16 -9.67
CA SER A 314 -7.80 -4.98 -11.08
C SER A 314 -9.27 -4.55 -11.28
N ASP A 315 -10.03 -4.39 -10.19
CA ASP A 315 -11.47 -4.12 -10.17
C ASP A 315 -11.82 -2.84 -9.40
N GLY A 316 -10.86 -1.91 -9.33
CA GLY A 316 -11.03 -0.60 -8.72
C GLY A 316 -11.16 -0.60 -7.20
N GLY A 317 -10.60 -1.62 -6.53
CA GLY A 317 -10.57 -1.78 -5.08
C GLY A 317 -11.69 -2.66 -4.51
N SER A 318 -12.43 -3.35 -5.37
CA SER A 318 -13.50 -4.27 -4.94
C SER A 318 -12.92 -5.54 -4.32
N SER A 319 -11.80 -6.01 -4.87
CA SER A 319 -10.96 -7.08 -4.32
C SER A 319 -9.48 -6.71 -4.42
N TRP A 320 -8.67 -7.28 -3.52
CA TRP A 320 -7.22 -7.06 -3.48
C TRP A 320 -6.47 -8.39 -3.37
N ASN A 321 -5.29 -8.47 -3.99
CA ASN A 321 -4.37 -9.60 -3.87
C ASN A 321 -3.02 -9.11 -3.38
N GLY A 322 -2.35 -9.90 -2.54
CA GLY A 322 -0.98 -9.63 -2.13
C GLY A 322 0.01 -9.89 -3.26
N SER A 323 1.00 -9.02 -3.40
CA SER A 323 2.09 -9.09 -4.40
C SER A 323 3.23 -10.06 -4.01
N GLY A 324 3.18 -10.62 -2.80
CA GLY A 324 4.30 -11.37 -2.22
C GLY A 324 5.39 -10.51 -1.57
N TYR A 325 5.41 -9.20 -1.80
CA TYR A 325 6.20 -8.26 -0.99
C TYR A 325 5.46 -7.95 0.31
N THR A 326 6.04 -8.35 1.44
CA THR A 326 5.38 -8.34 2.76
C THR A 326 5.93 -7.29 3.74
N GLN A 327 6.93 -6.51 3.32
CA GLN A 327 7.53 -5.46 4.15
C GLN A 327 6.73 -4.15 4.02
N PRO A 328 6.82 -3.23 5.00
CA PRO A 328 6.16 -1.93 4.92
C PRO A 328 6.53 -1.16 3.64
N VAL A 329 5.53 -0.64 2.93
CA VAL A 329 5.71 0.20 1.73
C VAL A 329 5.35 1.64 2.08
N ALA A 330 6.31 2.55 1.97
CA ALA A 330 6.13 3.96 2.29
C ALA A 330 5.73 4.80 1.06
N ALA A 331 6.36 4.54 -0.08
CA ALA A 331 6.02 5.16 -1.36
C ALA A 331 6.09 4.12 -2.49
N LEU A 332 5.29 4.31 -3.54
CA LEU A 332 5.32 3.44 -4.72
C LEU A 332 4.94 4.21 -5.98
N ALA A 333 5.46 3.77 -7.11
CA ALA A 333 5.12 4.29 -8.43
C ALA A 333 5.10 3.14 -9.44
N VAL A 334 4.16 3.23 -10.38
CA VAL A 334 4.04 2.28 -11.49
C VAL A 334 4.39 3.01 -12.76
N ASN A 335 5.24 2.39 -13.59
CA ASN A 335 5.61 2.98 -14.85
C ASN A 335 4.38 3.01 -15.78
N PRO A 336 3.96 4.19 -16.26
CA PRO A 336 2.72 4.34 -17.01
C PRO A 336 2.77 3.65 -18.37
N VAL A 337 3.95 3.58 -19.02
CA VAL A 337 4.12 2.97 -20.35
C VAL A 337 4.37 1.46 -20.24
N ASN A 338 5.17 1.04 -19.27
CA ASN A 338 5.45 -0.36 -18.99
C ASN A 338 4.93 -0.74 -17.59
N PRO A 339 3.64 -1.10 -17.44
CA PRO A 339 3.03 -1.40 -16.13
C PRO A 339 3.70 -2.53 -15.37
N LYS A 340 4.55 -3.34 -16.02
CA LYS A 340 5.31 -4.38 -15.36
C LYS A 340 6.46 -3.82 -14.51
N ASN A 341 6.94 -2.62 -14.83
CA ASN A 341 8.01 -1.95 -14.09
C ASN A 341 7.40 -1.14 -12.94
N ILE A 342 7.59 -1.64 -11.72
CA ILE A 342 7.11 -1.00 -10.50
C ILE A 342 8.30 -0.67 -9.63
N LEU A 343 8.29 0.52 -9.04
CA LEU A 343 9.20 0.88 -7.97
C LEU A 343 8.42 1.08 -6.68
N LEU A 344 8.99 0.60 -5.58
CA LEU A 344 8.53 0.94 -4.25
C LEU A 344 9.73 1.30 -3.38
N VAL A 345 9.46 2.08 -2.34
CA VAL A 345 10.41 2.44 -1.29
C VAL A 345 9.81 2.02 0.04
N ASN A 346 10.55 1.25 0.83
CA ASN A 346 10.12 0.87 2.17
C ASN A 346 10.44 1.94 3.21
N THR A 347 10.04 1.75 4.46
CA THR A 347 10.28 2.73 5.54
C THR A 347 11.75 2.91 5.95
N ARG A 348 12.67 2.10 5.41
CA ARG A 348 14.13 2.23 5.62
C ARG A 348 14.83 2.96 4.47
N GLY A 349 14.08 3.47 3.49
CA GLY A 349 14.65 4.12 2.29
C GLY A 349 15.19 3.11 1.27
N GLU A 350 14.93 1.82 1.44
CA GLU A 350 15.35 0.80 0.49
C GLU A 350 14.41 0.78 -0.71
N VAL A 351 14.98 0.87 -1.92
CA VAL A 351 14.25 0.91 -3.19
C VAL A 351 14.20 -0.50 -3.75
N TYR A 352 13.01 -0.96 -4.09
CA TYR A 352 12.78 -2.25 -4.74
C TYR A 352 12.14 -2.04 -6.10
N ARG A 353 12.50 -2.92 -7.03
CA ARG A 353 12.00 -2.89 -8.40
C ARG A 353 11.43 -4.24 -8.79
N SER A 354 10.22 -4.24 -9.30
CA SER A 354 9.61 -5.39 -9.97
C SER A 354 9.56 -5.15 -11.48
N LEU A 355 9.69 -6.22 -12.26
CA LEU A 355 9.66 -6.23 -13.73
C LEU A 355 8.52 -7.07 -14.31
N ASP A 356 7.61 -7.54 -13.46
CA ASP A 356 6.48 -8.39 -13.81
C ASP A 356 5.16 -7.92 -13.21
N GLY A 357 5.06 -6.63 -12.85
CA GLY A 357 3.84 -6.03 -12.32
C GLY A 357 3.64 -6.28 -10.83
N GLY A 358 4.74 -6.49 -10.11
CA GLY A 358 4.72 -6.76 -8.68
C GLY A 358 4.39 -8.20 -8.35
N LEU A 359 4.52 -9.14 -9.29
CA LEU A 359 4.29 -10.58 -9.01
C LEU A 359 5.52 -11.22 -8.36
N SER A 360 6.72 -10.70 -8.66
CA SER A 360 7.97 -11.09 -8.01
C SER A 360 8.87 -9.89 -7.73
N TRP A 361 9.81 -10.10 -6.81
CA TRP A 361 10.76 -9.11 -6.34
C TRP A 361 12.15 -9.77 -6.29
N PRO A 362 13.21 -9.13 -6.80
CA PRO A 362 14.54 -9.75 -6.92
C PRO A 362 14.97 -10.39 -5.60
N GLY A 363 15.28 -11.69 -5.63
CA GLY A 363 15.64 -12.43 -4.43
C GLY A 363 14.46 -13.06 -3.69
N ASN A 364 13.26 -13.18 -4.27
CA ASN A 364 12.13 -13.96 -3.75
C ASN A 364 11.58 -14.91 -4.82
#